data_AF-W1YUX3-F1
#
_entry.id   AF-W1YUX3-F1
#
_cell.length_a   1.000
_cell.length_b   1.000
_cell.length_c   1.000
_cell.angle_alpha   90.00
_cell.angle_beta   90.00
_cell.angle_gamma   90.00
#
_symmetry.space_group_name_H-M   'P 1'
#
loop_
_entity.id
_entity.type
_entity.pdbx_description
1 polymer ?
#
loop_
_entity_poly.entity_id
_entity_poly.type
_entity_poly.pdbx_seq_one_letter_code
_entity_poly.pdbx_strand_id
1 'polypeptide(L)'
;TDLARSTRESEENIKASLQWLGMNWDEGIDVGGDNGPYRQTERLDLYKEVTQRLLDEGKAYECYCTPEELDAVRQEQMDRGETPKYNGHCQHLDEETKQ
;
A
#
# COMPACT_ATOMS: atom_id res chain seq x y z
N THR A 1 -3.86 6.12 -1.50
CA THR A 1 -3.10 6.11 -0.22
C THR A 1 -1.81 6.92 -0.29
N ASP A 2 -1.21 7.08 -1.47
CA ASP A 2 -0.09 8.01 -1.66
C ASP A 2 -0.57 9.47 -1.59
N LEU A 3 -0.39 10.10 -0.43
CA LEU A 3 -0.83 11.49 -0.18
C LEU A 3 -0.07 12.52 -1.02
N ALA A 4 1.15 12.22 -1.46
CA ALA A 4 1.93 13.14 -2.28
C ALA A 4 1.38 13.24 -3.71
N ARG A 5 0.75 12.16 -4.21
CA ARG A 5 0.19 12.10 -5.57
C ARG A 5 -1.34 12.10 -5.62
N SER A 6 -2.03 11.88 -4.51
CA SER A 6 -3.50 11.82 -4.45
C SER A 6 -4.06 13.15 -3.97
N THR A 7 -4.48 14.02 -4.89
CA THR A 7 -5.10 15.31 -4.54
C THR A 7 -6.63 15.21 -4.55
N ARG A 8 -7.28 16.09 -3.78
CA ARG A 8 -8.75 16.20 -3.77
C ARG A 8 -9.31 16.55 -5.14
N GLU A 9 -8.60 17.39 -5.88
CA GLU A 9 -8.96 17.78 -7.24
C GLU A 9 -8.97 16.58 -8.20
N SER A 10 -7.96 15.69 -8.11
CA SER A 10 -7.95 14.47 -8.91
C SER A 10 -9.14 13.57 -8.61
N GLU A 11 -9.55 13.45 -7.34
CA GLU A 11 -10.75 12.70 -6.94
C GLU A 11 -12.02 13.30 -7.56
N GLU A 12 -12.22 14.62 -7.45
CA GLU A 12 -13.40 15.28 -8.02
C GLU A 12 -13.45 15.17 -9.55
N ASN A 13 -12.30 15.31 -10.23
CA ASN A 13 -12.21 15.16 -11.68
C ASN A 13 -12.59 13.75 -12.14
N ILE A 14 -12.18 12.71 -11.40
CA ILE A 14 -12.60 11.32 -11.69
C ILE A 14 -14.11 11.19 -11.57
N LYS A 15 -14.70 11.66 -10.45
CA LYS A 15 -16.15 11.59 -10.21
C LYS A 15 -16.95 12.34 -11.28
N ALA A 16 -16.54 13.55 -11.63
CA ALA A 16 -17.17 14.34 -12.68
C ALA A 16 -17.10 13.65 -14.05
N SER A 17 -15.96 13.03 -14.38
CA SER A 17 -15.78 12.29 -15.64
C SER A 17 -16.71 11.06 -15.72
N LEU A 18 -16.86 10.33 -14.62
CA LEU A 18 -17.78 9.19 -14.55
C LEU A 18 -19.24 9.63 -14.71
N GLN A 19 -19.65 10.69 -14.02
CA GLN A 19 -21.00 11.26 -14.16
C GLN A 19 -21.26 11.79 -15.57
N TRP A 20 -20.28 12.42 -16.21
CA TRP A 20 -20.38 12.88 -17.60
C TRP A 20 -20.63 11.71 -18.57
N LEU A 21 -20.04 10.55 -18.30
CA LEU A 21 -20.30 9.31 -19.05
C LEU A 21 -21.65 8.65 -18.70
N GLY A 22 -22.44 9.25 -17.81
CA GLY A 22 -23.70 8.70 -17.32
C GLY A 22 -23.52 7.51 -16.36
N MET A 23 -22.31 7.31 -15.82
CA MET A 23 -22.02 6.25 -14.85
C MET A 23 -22.23 6.79 -13.44
N ASN A 24 -23.34 6.35 -12.84
CA ASN A 24 -23.61 6.55 -11.41
C ASN A 24 -23.15 5.32 -10.62
N TRP A 25 -23.00 5.49 -9.31
CA TRP A 25 -22.60 4.43 -8.39
C TRP A 25 -23.60 4.34 -7.24
N ASP A 26 -23.96 3.11 -6.86
CA ASP A 26 -24.89 2.83 -5.75
C ASP A 26 -24.20 2.99 -4.37
N GLU A 27 -22.90 2.71 -4.33
CA GLU A 27 -22.04 2.86 -3.16
C GLU A 27 -20.84 3.73 -3.54
N GLY A 28 -20.45 4.66 -2.68
CA GLY A 28 -19.30 5.50 -2.97
C GLY A 28 -19.14 6.69 -2.03
N ILE A 29 -18.13 7.48 -2.32
CA ILE A 29 -17.68 8.60 -1.48
C ILE A 29 -18.82 9.60 -1.18
N ASP A 30 -19.66 9.88 -2.17
CA ASP A 30 -20.70 10.91 -2.07
C ASP A 30 -22.05 10.35 -1.59
N VAL A 31 -22.32 9.07 -1.83
CA VAL A 31 -23.63 8.43 -1.56
C VAL A 31 -23.62 7.50 -0.34
N GLY A 32 -22.43 7.17 0.19
CA GLY A 32 -22.28 6.24 1.30
C GLY A 32 -22.47 4.79 0.86
N GLY A 33 -22.98 3.96 1.78
CA GLY A 33 -23.16 2.52 1.61
C GLY A 33 -22.54 1.72 2.76
N ASP A 34 -22.93 0.45 2.86
CA ASP A 34 -22.65 -0.39 4.03
C ASP A 34 -21.16 -0.70 4.21
N ASN A 35 -20.38 -0.62 3.13
CA ASN A 35 -18.94 -0.95 3.11
C ASN A 35 -18.04 0.29 3.23
N GLY A 36 -18.59 1.46 3.57
CA GLY A 36 -17.83 2.68 3.77
C GLY A 36 -16.79 2.58 4.91
N PRO A 37 -15.89 3.58 5.04
CA PRO A 37 -15.71 4.72 4.14
C PRO A 37 -15.02 4.33 2.82
N TYR A 38 -15.34 5.04 1.73
CA TYR A 38 -14.86 4.72 0.37
C TYR A 38 -13.56 5.43 -0.03
N ARG A 39 -12.98 6.25 0.85
CA ARG A 39 -11.60 6.73 0.70
C ARG A 39 -10.66 5.81 1.46
N GLN A 40 -9.70 5.22 0.78
CA GLN A 40 -8.75 4.29 1.41
C GLN A 40 -7.96 4.94 2.56
N THR A 41 -7.65 6.24 2.46
CA THR A 41 -6.96 6.99 3.53
C THR A 41 -7.80 7.14 4.81
N GLU A 42 -9.12 6.92 4.74
CA GLU A 42 -10.02 6.91 5.90
C GLU A 42 -10.15 5.51 6.52
N ARG A 43 -9.52 4.48 5.94
CA ARG A 43 -9.60 3.08 6.37
C ARG A 43 -8.34 2.58 7.08
N LEU A 44 -7.50 3.49 7.57
CA LEU A 44 -6.19 3.13 8.13
C LEU A 44 -6.29 2.17 9.31
N ASP A 45 -7.32 2.30 10.15
CA ASP A 45 -7.47 1.43 11.32
C ASP A 45 -7.82 -0.02 10.92
N LEU A 46 -8.66 -0.21 9.89
CA LEU A 46 -8.92 -1.53 9.31
C LEU A 46 -7.62 -2.16 8.77
N TYR A 47 -6.78 -1.36 8.11
CA TYR A 47 -5.51 -1.87 7.57
C TYR A 47 -4.52 -2.23 8.67
N LYS A 48 -4.48 -1.47 9.77
CA LYS A 48 -3.65 -1.82 10.94
C LYS A 48 -4.10 -3.14 11.57
N GLU A 49 -5.41 -3.32 11.76
CA GLU A 49 -5.96 -4.56 12.33
C GLU A 49 -5.60 -5.78 11.47
N VAL A 50 -5.83 -5.69 10.16
CA VAL A 50 -5.53 -6.79 9.24
C VAL A 50 -4.02 -7.04 9.15
N THR A 51 -3.21 -5.98 9.14
CA THR A 51 -1.74 -6.10 9.17
C THR A 51 -1.29 -6.84 10.42
N GLN A 52 -1.79 -6.47 11.59
CA GLN A 52 -1.45 -7.13 12.85
C GLN A 52 -1.83 -8.62 12.80
N ARG A 53 -3.04 -8.95 12.33
CA ARG A 53 -3.46 -10.35 12.17
C ARG A 53 -2.52 -11.13 11.24
N LEU A 54 -2.06 -10.53 10.14
CA LEU A 54 -1.12 -11.20 9.22
C LEU A 54 0.25 -11.42 9.85
N LEU A 55 0.72 -10.50 10.69
CA LEU A 55 1.95 -10.65 11.47
C LEU A 55 1.79 -11.79 12.50
N ASP A 56 0.68 -11.79 13.26
CA ASP A 56 0.39 -12.79 14.29
C ASP A 56 0.27 -14.21 13.69
N GLU A 57 -0.29 -14.31 12.48
CA GLU A 57 -0.44 -15.59 11.75
C GLU A 57 0.86 -16.03 11.02
N GLY A 58 1.95 -15.26 11.12
CA GLY A 58 3.21 -15.53 10.41
C GLY A 58 3.10 -15.45 8.89
N LYS A 59 2.08 -14.76 8.38
CA LYS A 59 1.83 -14.53 6.94
C LYS A 59 2.49 -13.24 6.43
N ALA A 60 2.98 -12.41 7.33
CA ALA A 60 3.76 -11.22 7.07
C ALA A 60 4.92 -11.12 8.08
N TYR A 61 5.89 -10.27 7.78
CA TYR A 61 7.01 -9.93 8.66
C TYR A 61 7.34 -8.45 8.53
N GLU A 62 7.94 -7.88 9.58
CA GLU A 62 8.44 -6.51 9.56
C GLU A 62 9.76 -6.43 8.79
N CYS A 63 9.92 -5.36 8.00
CA CYS A 63 11.14 -5.09 7.24
C CYS A 63 11.82 -3.85 7.81
N TYR A 64 13.09 -3.99 8.15
CA TYR A 64 13.93 -2.92 8.72
C TYR A 64 14.97 -2.39 7.73
N CYS A 65 14.93 -2.87 6.47
CA CYS A 65 15.87 -2.42 5.44
C CYS A 65 15.70 -0.92 5.16
N THR A 66 16.81 -0.20 5.07
CA THR A 66 16.78 1.21 4.67
C THR A 66 16.57 1.35 3.16
N PRO A 67 16.09 2.50 2.68
CA PRO A 67 16.01 2.76 1.24
C PRO A 67 17.36 2.57 0.52
N GLU A 68 18.46 2.96 1.16
CA GLU A 68 19.81 2.82 0.60
C GLU A 68 20.24 1.36 0.45
N GLU A 69 19.90 0.51 1.42
CA GLU A 69 20.15 -0.94 1.34
C GLU A 69 19.32 -1.59 0.22
N LEU A 70 18.06 -1.20 0.08
CA LEU A 70 17.18 -1.67 -0.99
C LEU A 70 17.69 -1.24 -2.37
N ASP A 71 18.19 -0.01 -2.49
CA ASP A 71 18.76 0.52 -3.73
C ASP A 71 20.09 -0.16 -4.10
N ALA A 72 20.93 -0.48 -3.11
CA ALA A 72 22.16 -1.24 -3.33
C ALA A 72 21.86 -2.65 -3.87
N VAL A 73 20.92 -3.38 -3.24
CA VAL A 73 20.48 -4.71 -3.70
C VAL A 73 19.88 -4.63 -5.10
N ARG A 74 19.08 -3.60 -5.36
CA ARG A 74 18.50 -3.34 -6.68
C ARG A 74 19.60 -3.17 -7.73
N GLN A 75 20.61 -2.34 -7.47
CA GLN A 75 21.67 -2.14 -8.44
C GLN A 75 22.52 -3.38 -8.68
N GLU A 76 22.83 -4.12 -7.62
CA GLU A 76 23.55 -5.39 -7.74
C GLU A 76 22.81 -6.38 -8.66
N GLN A 77 21.48 -6.46 -8.54
CA GLN A 77 20.64 -7.29 -9.42
C GLN A 77 20.64 -6.77 -10.86
N MET A 78 20.57 -5.44 -11.06
CA MET A 78 20.62 -4.84 -12.39
C MET A 78 21.97 -5.06 -13.08
N ASP A 79 23.08 -4.95 -12.34
CA ASP A 79 24.45 -5.20 -12.84
C ASP A 79 24.63 -6.66 -13.26
N ARG A 80 23.92 -7.59 -12.61
CA ARG A 80 23.84 -9.01 -13.02
C ARG A 80 22.85 -9.28 -14.16
N GLY A 81 22.13 -8.27 -14.65
CA GLY A 81 21.09 -8.44 -15.67
C GLY A 81 19.82 -9.15 -15.16
N GLU A 82 19.60 -9.20 -13.85
CA GLU A 82 18.44 -9.80 -13.22
C GLU A 82 17.28 -8.81 -13.10
N THR A 83 16.05 -9.31 -12.98
CA THR A 83 14.90 -8.45 -12.66
C THR A 83 14.95 -8.07 -11.19
N PRO A 84 14.94 -6.76 -10.85
CA PRO A 84 15.05 -6.36 -9.46
C PRO A 84 13.86 -6.82 -8.61
N LYS A 85 14.16 -7.42 -7.47
CA LYS A 85 13.18 -7.86 -6.47
C LYS A 85 13.78 -7.77 -5.07
N TYR A 86 12.91 -7.56 -4.09
CA TYR A 86 13.33 -7.71 -2.70
C TYR A 86 13.86 -9.13 -2.46
N ASN A 87 14.98 -9.23 -1.77
CA ASN A 87 15.71 -10.48 -1.57
C ASN A 87 15.23 -11.28 -0.34
N GLY A 88 14.27 -10.75 0.43
CA GLY A 88 13.75 -11.41 1.63
C GLY A 88 14.67 -11.28 2.86
N HIS A 89 15.59 -10.31 2.87
CA HIS A 89 16.56 -10.11 3.96
C HIS A 89 15.94 -10.18 5.36
N CYS A 90 14.78 -9.55 5.57
CA CYS A 90 14.14 -9.49 6.87
C CYS A 90 13.23 -10.70 7.21
N GLN A 91 13.08 -11.68 6.31
CA GLN A 91 12.09 -12.76 6.47
C GLN A 91 12.39 -13.70 7.65
N HIS A 92 13.66 -13.87 8.01
CA HIS A 92 14.13 -14.82 9.01
C HIS A 92 14.99 -14.17 10.09
N LEU A 93 14.77 -12.89 10.37
CA LEU A 93 15.50 -12.20 11.45
C LEU A 93 15.12 -12.79 12.80
N ASP A 94 16.13 -12.99 13.64
CA ASP A 94 15.93 -13.28 15.06
C ASP A 94 15.49 -12.02 15.81
N GLU A 95 14.89 -12.20 16.99
CA GLU A 95 14.39 -11.09 17.81
C GLU A 95 15.48 -10.10 18.23
N GLU A 96 16.75 -10.51 18.22
CA GLU A 96 17.89 -9.67 18.61
C GLU A 96 18.36 -8.75 17.47
N THR A 97 18.10 -9.14 16.21
CA THR A 97 18.45 -8.36 15.01
C THR A 97 17.30 -7.46 14.52
N LYS A 98 16.09 -7.61 15.07
CA LYS A 98 14.98 -6.66 14.86
C LYS A 98 15.29 -5.35 15.60
N GLN A 99 15.71 -4.30 14.88
CA GLN A 99 16.01 -2.97 15.44
C GLN A 99 14.98 -1.93 15.04
#